data_AF-A0A6V7TS07-F1
#
_entry.id   AF-A0A6V7TS07-F1
#
_cell.length_a   1.000
_cell.length_b   1.000
_cell.length_c   1.000
_cell.angle_alpha   90.00
_cell.angle_beta   90.00
_cell.angle_gamma   90.00
#
_symmetry.space_group_name_H-M   'P 1'
#
loop_
_entity.id
_entity.type
_entity.pdbx_description
1 polymer ?
#
loop_
_entity_poly.entity_id
_entity_poly.type
_entity_poly.pdbx_seq_one_letter_code
_entity_poly.pdbx_strand_id
1 'polypeptide(L)'
;MTCIVQYTKAFVAEYVAGAQLNYISFLIALCGLCILFLYYIISSENESNRQHIDHRMEQSDQRMDRRMEQNDRRMDLKFFQMEQNILSVIRGNVPGNGGNNFVQPFSKSPIDIQRGYTAYEGTLPNTKLRFNYGNFSTWLLNVYGSGLSVIWPNWSSINFPYLLYNDKKLRLEKLTVHFGTDSRNGSLHKVNGEGYAGELNFLHRNAVFNDFSDALRSPDLQGTLFIAVFLQESEQDNEVLSPLIDVLSQVTYADTECLLSQTFDASRLLPLQNNDFWIYFGSEPVNPFRETVKWLVCRTPITISSKQLSQLRKLKKNRRGDQDESLISNSPLQMLLNRTIQSSFVWN
;
A
#
# COMPACT_ATOMS: atom_id res chain seq x y z
N MET A 1 11.51 17.50 18.79
CA MET A 1 12.88 17.61 19.37
C MET A 1 13.63 16.27 19.43
N THR A 2 12.98 15.16 19.77
CA THR A 2 13.56 13.80 19.81
C THR A 2 14.21 13.39 18.48
N CYS A 3 13.60 13.77 17.35
CA CYS A 3 14.13 13.52 16.01
C CYS A 3 15.39 14.33 15.69
N ILE A 4 15.46 15.61 16.13
CA ILE A 4 16.67 16.45 15.98
C ILE A 4 17.77 15.91 16.89
N VAL A 5 17.48 15.54 18.14
CA VAL A 5 18.46 14.94 19.06
C VAL A 5 18.97 13.59 18.54
N GLN A 6 18.10 12.76 17.98
CA GLN A 6 18.50 11.48 17.37
C GLN A 6 19.34 11.72 16.11
N TYR A 7 18.97 12.68 15.26
CA TYR A 7 19.73 13.02 14.06
C TYR A 7 21.10 13.61 14.41
N THR A 8 21.19 14.50 15.39
CA THR A 8 22.47 15.07 15.87
C THR A 8 23.33 14.01 16.55
N LYS A 9 22.75 13.07 17.32
CA LYS A 9 23.49 11.94 17.92
C LYS A 9 24.02 10.97 16.86
N ALA A 10 23.22 10.64 15.85
CA ALA A 10 23.63 9.81 14.73
C ALA A 10 24.73 10.50 13.89
N PHE A 11 24.60 11.81 13.66
CA PHE A 11 25.57 12.62 12.94
C PHE A 11 26.92 12.73 13.66
N VAL A 12 26.94 12.93 14.99
CA VAL A 12 28.18 12.95 15.79
C VAL A 12 28.86 11.58 15.77
N ALA A 13 28.09 10.49 15.80
CA ALA A 13 28.63 9.14 15.68
C ALA A 13 29.27 8.87 14.31
N GLU A 14 28.67 9.36 13.21
CA GLU A 14 29.22 9.22 11.85
C GLU A 14 30.44 10.13 11.59
N TYR A 15 30.47 11.33 12.16
CA TYR A 15 31.62 12.26 12.06
C TYR A 15 32.84 11.74 12.83
N VAL A 16 32.63 11.18 14.04
CA VAL A 16 33.68 10.51 14.82
C VAL A 16 34.18 9.23 14.13
N ALA A 17 33.32 8.59 13.32
CA ALA A 17 33.69 7.43 12.49
C ALA A 17 34.39 7.80 11.16
N GLY A 18 34.65 9.09 10.88
CA GLY A 18 35.50 9.53 9.77
C GLY A 18 34.82 9.64 8.39
N ALA A 19 33.49 9.72 8.31
CA ALA A 19 32.79 9.88 7.04
C ALA A 19 32.93 11.30 6.45
N GLN A 20 33.23 11.43 5.15
CA GLN A 20 33.21 12.73 4.46
C GLN A 20 31.76 13.17 4.18
N LEU A 21 31.31 14.19 4.90
CA LEU A 21 29.96 14.76 4.76
C LEU A 21 29.94 15.94 3.78
N ASN A 22 28.83 16.08 3.03
CA ASN A 22 28.63 17.23 2.14
C ASN A 22 28.35 18.53 2.93
N TYR A 23 28.68 19.68 2.33
CA TYR A 23 28.59 21.01 2.98
C TYR A 23 27.19 21.35 3.53
N ILE A 24 26.13 20.88 2.84
CA ILE A 24 24.74 21.06 3.25
C ILE A 24 24.43 20.29 4.54
N SER A 25 24.91 19.05 4.67
CA SER A 25 24.72 18.24 5.88
C SER A 25 25.43 18.85 7.09
N PHE A 26 26.59 19.47 6.88
CA PHE A 26 27.32 20.18 7.93
C PHE A 26 26.57 21.43 8.41
N LEU A 27 26.01 22.23 7.50
CA LEU A 27 25.19 23.40 7.83
C LEU A 27 23.93 23.02 8.62
N ILE A 28 23.23 21.94 8.21
CA ILE A 28 22.04 21.44 8.91
C ILE A 28 22.40 20.98 10.33
N ALA A 29 23.53 20.28 10.50
CA ALA A 29 24.00 19.84 11.81
C ALA A 29 24.39 21.01 12.72
N LEU A 30 25.05 22.04 12.18
CA LEU A 30 25.40 23.26 12.91
C LEU A 30 24.14 24.02 13.38
N CYS A 31 23.14 24.15 12.50
CA CYS A 31 21.85 24.72 12.87
C CYS A 31 21.14 23.89 13.96
N GLY A 32 21.18 22.55 13.86
CA GLY A 32 20.64 21.66 14.88
C GLY A 32 21.30 21.84 16.25
N LEU A 33 22.63 21.96 16.29
CA LEU A 33 23.39 22.21 17.52
C LEU A 33 23.08 23.58 18.13
N CYS A 34 22.95 24.63 17.31
CA CYS A 34 22.55 25.95 17.78
C CYS A 34 21.14 25.94 18.39
N ILE A 35 20.20 25.21 17.78
CA ILE A 35 18.83 25.05 18.30
C ILE A 35 18.83 24.27 19.61
N LEU A 36 19.64 23.22 19.73
CA LEU A 36 19.81 22.44 20.96
C LEU A 36 20.41 23.29 22.09
N PHE A 37 21.38 24.14 21.77
CA PHE A 37 22.02 25.05 22.73
C PHE A 37 21.06 26.14 23.20
N LEU A 38 20.29 26.74 22.28
CA LEU A 38 19.22 27.68 22.62
C LEU A 38 18.13 27.02 23.47
N TYR A 39 17.74 25.79 23.13
CA TYR A 39 16.80 25.01 23.94
C TYR A 39 17.37 24.71 25.33
N TYR A 40 18.65 24.35 25.46
CA TYR A 40 19.28 24.11 26.76
C TYR A 40 19.25 25.37 27.63
N ILE A 41 19.63 26.53 27.07
CA ILE A 41 19.60 27.83 27.77
C ILE A 41 18.17 28.16 28.21
N ILE A 42 17.19 28.07 27.30
CA ILE A 42 15.79 28.41 27.58
C ILE A 42 15.15 27.41 28.55
N SER A 43 15.52 26.13 28.47
CA SER A 43 14.98 25.07 29.33
C SER A 43 15.63 24.99 30.72
N SER A 44 16.72 25.73 30.93
CA SER A 44 17.36 25.89 32.24
C SER A 44 16.65 26.92 33.13
N GLU A 45 15.72 27.69 32.57
CA GLU A 45 14.87 28.64 33.28
C GLU A 45 13.39 28.25 33.19
N ASN A 46 12.85 27.72 34.30
CA ASN A 46 11.43 27.45 34.57
C ASN A 46 10.73 26.30 33.80
N GLU A 47 10.32 25.29 34.58
CA GLU A 47 9.62 24.07 34.16
C GLU A 47 8.24 24.31 33.52
N SER A 48 7.56 25.41 33.89
CA SER A 48 6.28 25.83 33.29
C SER A 48 6.43 26.30 31.83
N ASN A 49 7.59 26.86 31.45
CA ASN A 49 7.84 27.25 30.06
C ASN A 49 8.09 26.02 29.18
N ARG A 50 8.67 24.95 29.74
CA ARG A 50 8.94 23.69 29.05
C ARG A 50 7.66 23.06 28.50
N GLN A 51 6.66 22.86 29.36
CA GLN A 51 5.39 22.25 28.96
C GLN A 51 4.63 23.09 27.92
N HIS A 52 4.69 24.42 28.05
CA HIS A 52 4.03 25.32 27.10
C HIS A 52 4.72 25.31 25.72
N ILE A 53 6.05 25.30 25.70
CA ILE A 53 6.85 25.25 24.46
C ILE A 53 6.69 23.88 23.77
N ASP A 54 6.74 22.78 24.53
CA ASP A 54 6.55 21.43 23.99
C ASP A 54 5.17 21.28 23.35
N HIS A 55 4.12 21.78 24.02
CA HIS A 55 2.76 21.74 23.47
C HIS A 55 2.61 22.59 22.19
N ARG A 56 3.25 23.78 22.13
CA ARG A 56 3.20 24.62 20.91
C ARG A 56 4.01 24.01 19.77
N MET A 57 5.11 23.33 20.05
CA MET A 57 5.88 22.60 19.03
C MET A 57 5.11 21.41 18.50
N GLU A 58 4.47 20.60 19.35
CA GLU A 58 3.65 19.46 18.92
C GLU A 58 2.46 19.91 18.05
N GLN A 59 1.81 21.01 18.41
CA GLN A 59 0.78 21.62 17.56
C GLN A 59 1.33 22.14 16.23
N SER A 60 2.58 22.64 16.20
CA SER A 60 3.24 23.11 14.99
C SER A 60 3.62 21.96 14.07
N ASP A 61 4.17 20.87 14.61
CA ASP A 61 4.52 19.66 13.87
C ASP A 61 3.27 19.04 13.24
N GLN A 62 2.19 18.85 14.02
CA GLN A 62 0.90 18.39 13.49
C GLN A 62 0.32 19.33 12.42
N ARG A 63 0.57 20.65 12.50
CA ARG A 63 0.15 21.60 11.44
C ARG A 63 1.02 21.47 10.19
N MET A 64 2.30 21.17 10.34
CA MET A 64 3.23 20.99 9.23
C MET A 64 2.97 19.68 8.48
N ASP A 65 2.72 18.59 9.20
CA ASP A 65 2.36 17.30 8.62
C ASP A 65 1.04 17.38 7.85
N ARG A 66 0.01 18.01 8.45
CA ARG A 66 -1.26 18.29 7.76
C ARG A 66 -1.08 19.13 6.49
N ARG A 67 -0.11 20.06 6.48
CA ARG A 67 0.20 20.87 5.29
C ARG A 67 0.94 20.08 4.22
N MET A 68 1.86 19.20 4.60
CA MET A 68 2.55 18.31 3.66
C MET A 68 1.57 17.33 3.03
N GLU A 69 0.71 16.68 3.81
CA GLU A 69 -0.33 15.79 3.27
C GLU A 69 -1.34 16.52 2.37
N GLN A 70 -1.77 17.74 2.74
CA GLN A 70 -2.64 18.54 1.90
C GLN A 70 -1.95 18.95 0.60
N ASN A 71 -0.65 19.24 0.64
CA ASN A 71 0.13 19.55 -0.55
C ASN A 71 0.31 18.33 -1.44
N ASP A 72 0.59 17.15 -0.89
CA ASP A 72 0.71 15.90 -1.65
C ASP A 72 -0.63 15.53 -2.30
N ARG A 73 -1.74 15.55 -1.55
CA ARG A 73 -3.08 15.36 -2.11
C ARG A 73 -3.39 16.37 -3.20
N ARG A 74 -3.03 17.66 -3.00
CA ARG A 74 -3.26 18.72 -3.98
C ARG A 74 -2.37 18.56 -5.21
N MET A 75 -1.15 18.06 -5.07
CA MET A 75 -0.29 17.73 -6.20
C MET A 75 -0.85 16.54 -6.97
N ASP A 76 -1.25 15.47 -6.30
CA ASP A 76 -1.89 14.29 -6.92
C ASP A 76 -3.16 14.68 -7.69
N LEU A 77 -4.01 15.52 -7.10
CA LEU A 77 -5.20 16.09 -7.77
C LEU A 77 -4.84 16.95 -8.98
N LYS A 78 -3.78 17.77 -8.90
CA LYS A 78 -3.31 18.58 -10.03
C LYS A 78 -2.72 17.71 -11.14
N PHE A 79 -1.96 16.68 -10.80
CA PHE A 79 -1.42 15.72 -11.75
C PHE A 79 -2.55 14.94 -12.43
N PHE A 80 -3.54 14.46 -11.66
CA PHE A 80 -4.73 13.82 -12.21
C PHE A 80 -5.49 14.76 -13.15
N GLN A 81 -5.73 16.02 -12.75
CA GLN A 81 -6.40 17.01 -13.60
C GLN A 81 -5.58 17.30 -14.88
N MET A 82 -4.25 17.38 -14.76
CA MET A 82 -3.35 17.57 -15.88
C MET A 82 -3.36 16.38 -16.84
N GLU A 83 -3.38 15.14 -16.33
CA GLU A 83 -3.58 13.94 -17.12
C GLU A 83 -4.94 13.96 -17.82
N GLN A 84 -6.03 14.26 -17.12
CA GLN A 84 -7.36 14.37 -17.74
C GLN A 84 -7.41 15.47 -18.82
N ASN A 85 -6.70 16.58 -18.63
CA ASN A 85 -6.59 17.65 -19.63
C ASN A 85 -5.78 17.20 -20.85
N ILE A 86 -4.62 16.55 -20.66
CA ILE A 86 -3.82 15.98 -21.75
C ILE A 86 -4.65 14.96 -22.54
N LEU A 87 -5.40 14.11 -21.83
CA LEU A 87 -6.29 13.12 -22.43
C LEU A 87 -7.46 13.76 -23.20
N SER A 88 -7.99 14.88 -22.73
CA SER A 88 -9.03 15.64 -23.45
C SER A 88 -8.51 16.29 -24.75
N VAL A 89 -7.25 16.73 -24.76
CA VAL A 89 -6.57 17.27 -25.94
C VAL A 89 -6.29 16.16 -26.96
N ILE A 90 -5.90 14.97 -26.50
CA ILE A 90 -5.73 13.78 -27.37
C ILE A 90 -7.07 13.36 -27.98
N ARG A 91 -8.18 13.45 -27.25
CA ARG A 91 -9.54 13.18 -27.78
C ARG A 91 -10.02 14.24 -28.79
N GLY A 92 -9.58 15.49 -28.65
CA GLY A 92 -10.00 16.62 -29.50
C GLY A 92 -9.24 16.75 -30.84
N ASN A 93 -8.03 16.22 -30.94
CA ASN A 93 -7.15 16.36 -32.11
C ASN A 93 -7.09 15.09 -32.98
N VAL A 94 -8.24 14.61 -33.47
CA VAL A 94 -8.26 13.61 -34.57
C VAL A 94 -8.76 14.27 -35.86
N PRO A 95 -7.88 14.94 -36.64
CA PRO A 95 -8.13 15.11 -38.07
C PRO A 95 -7.78 13.79 -38.76
N GLY A 96 -8.76 13.25 -39.49
CA GLY A 96 -8.60 11.96 -40.17
C GLY A 96 -7.44 11.96 -41.16
N ASN A 97 -6.46 11.07 -40.96
CA ASN A 97 -5.85 10.29 -42.03
C ASN A 97 -5.04 9.12 -41.47
N GLY A 98 -4.89 8.07 -42.28
CA GLY A 98 -4.60 6.70 -41.88
C GLY A 98 -3.35 6.43 -41.03
N GLY A 99 -3.52 5.51 -40.08
CA GLY A 99 -2.50 4.92 -39.24
C GLY A 99 -3.14 4.37 -37.97
N ASN A 100 -3.39 3.05 -37.94
CA ASN A 100 -4.04 2.37 -36.81
C ASN A 100 -3.19 2.46 -35.52
N ASN A 101 -3.30 3.57 -34.79
CA ASN A 101 -2.94 3.66 -33.39
C ASN A 101 -4.23 3.85 -32.59
N PHE A 102 -4.98 2.76 -32.43
CA PHE A 102 -6.02 2.69 -31.41
C PHE A 102 -5.33 2.88 -30.06
N VAL A 103 -5.50 4.05 -29.45
CA VAL A 103 -5.21 4.26 -28.04
C VAL A 103 -6.05 3.22 -27.29
N GLN A 104 -5.37 2.24 -26.67
CA GLN A 104 -6.01 1.21 -25.86
C GLN A 104 -6.90 1.91 -24.82
N PRO A 105 -8.21 1.61 -24.76
CA PRO A 105 -9.07 2.22 -23.76
C PRO A 105 -8.62 1.78 -22.36
N PHE A 106 -8.70 2.74 -21.44
CA PHE A 106 -8.31 2.67 -20.04
C PHE A 106 -8.63 1.32 -19.35
N SER A 107 -7.62 0.65 -18.80
CA SER A 107 -7.72 -0.68 -18.19
C SER A 107 -7.89 -0.59 -16.67
N LYS A 108 -9.07 -0.16 -16.21
CA LYS A 108 -9.36 0.01 -14.78
C LYS A 108 -9.59 -1.31 -14.03
N SER A 109 -9.30 -1.31 -12.73
CA SER A 109 -9.52 -2.41 -11.78
C SER A 109 -10.37 -1.93 -10.59
N PRO A 110 -11.04 -2.82 -9.84
CA PRO A 110 -11.11 -4.28 -10.02
C PRO A 110 -12.05 -4.71 -11.15
N ILE A 111 -12.02 -5.99 -11.51
CA ILE A 111 -12.86 -6.58 -12.56
C ILE A 111 -13.60 -7.83 -12.06
N ASP A 112 -14.66 -8.20 -12.77
CA ASP A 112 -15.24 -9.53 -12.66
C ASP A 112 -14.48 -10.50 -13.57
N ILE A 113 -13.88 -11.51 -12.97
CA ILE A 113 -13.15 -12.55 -13.68
C ILE A 113 -14.16 -13.58 -14.13
N GLN A 114 -14.52 -13.51 -15.42
CA GLN A 114 -15.50 -14.41 -16.00
C GLN A 114 -14.83 -15.44 -16.90
N ARG A 115 -15.30 -16.68 -16.81
CA ARG A 115 -14.75 -17.81 -17.57
C ARG A 115 -14.70 -17.54 -19.08
N GLY A 116 -15.72 -16.89 -19.64
CA GLY A 116 -15.79 -16.57 -21.07
C GLY A 116 -14.71 -15.59 -21.57
N TYR A 117 -14.05 -14.87 -20.66
CA TYR A 117 -13.00 -13.90 -20.99
C TYR A 117 -11.61 -14.30 -20.47
N THR A 118 -11.49 -15.54 -19.98
CA THR A 118 -10.20 -16.10 -19.58
C THR A 118 -9.63 -17.01 -20.66
N ALA A 119 -8.33 -16.87 -20.92
CA ALA A 119 -7.57 -17.75 -21.80
C ALA A 119 -6.48 -18.46 -20.99
N TYR A 120 -6.42 -19.79 -21.09
CA TYR A 120 -5.32 -20.55 -20.52
C TYR A 120 -4.01 -20.19 -21.23
N GLU A 121 -2.99 -19.85 -20.47
CA GLU A 121 -1.66 -19.54 -20.96
C GLU A 121 -0.68 -20.60 -20.46
N GLY A 122 -0.23 -21.48 -21.37
CA GLY A 122 0.53 -22.69 -21.04
C GLY A 122 1.89 -22.45 -20.40
N THR A 123 2.40 -21.23 -20.43
CA THR A 123 3.66 -20.84 -19.77
C THR A 123 3.48 -20.45 -18.30
N LEU A 124 2.29 -19.98 -17.90
CA LEU A 124 2.02 -19.51 -16.55
C LEU A 124 2.10 -20.57 -15.43
N PRO A 125 1.72 -21.86 -15.62
CA PRO A 125 1.92 -22.89 -14.59
C PRO A 125 3.37 -22.98 -14.09
N ASN A 126 4.34 -22.71 -14.97
CA ASN A 126 5.77 -22.76 -14.68
C ASN A 126 6.32 -21.46 -14.05
N THR A 127 5.45 -20.52 -13.69
CA THR A 127 5.86 -19.27 -13.03
C THR A 127 6.59 -19.58 -11.73
N LYS A 128 7.83 -19.11 -11.60
CA LYS A 128 8.59 -19.25 -10.36
C LYS A 128 8.17 -18.15 -9.41
N LEU A 129 7.45 -18.51 -8.35
CA LEU A 129 7.08 -17.64 -7.25
C LEU A 129 7.82 -18.10 -5.99
N ARG A 130 8.71 -17.26 -5.45
CA ARG A 130 9.37 -17.52 -4.17
C ARG A 130 9.20 -16.33 -3.25
N PHE A 131 8.45 -16.55 -2.17
CA PHE A 131 8.15 -15.53 -1.18
C PHE A 131 9.18 -15.58 -0.06
N ASN A 132 9.77 -14.44 0.24
CA ASN A 132 10.59 -14.23 1.42
C ASN A 132 10.07 -13.00 2.13
N TYR A 133 8.98 -13.19 2.86
CA TYR A 133 8.40 -12.15 3.71
C TYR A 133 8.88 -12.24 5.15
N GLY A 134 9.88 -13.09 5.43
CA GLY A 134 10.65 -13.13 6.68
C GLY A 134 9.84 -13.28 7.98
N ASN A 135 10.57 -13.36 9.09
CA ASN A 135 10.05 -13.09 10.44
C ASN A 135 10.33 -11.61 10.76
N PHE A 136 9.77 -10.69 9.98
CA PHE A 136 9.94 -9.27 10.28
C PHE A 136 9.24 -8.97 11.59
N SER A 137 10.06 -8.71 12.60
CA SER A 137 9.63 -8.43 13.96
C SER A 137 9.03 -7.05 14.12
N THR A 138 9.01 -6.22 13.07
CA THR A 138 8.40 -4.89 13.12
C THR A 138 7.59 -4.60 11.87
N TRP A 139 6.34 -4.25 12.08
CA TRP A 139 5.40 -3.80 11.07
C TRP A 139 4.47 -2.75 11.65
N LEU A 140 3.99 -1.86 10.79
CA LEU A 140 3.09 -0.78 11.12
C LEU A 140 1.71 -1.15 10.59
N LEU A 141 0.72 -1.22 11.48
CA LEU A 141 -0.68 -1.31 11.10
C LEU A 141 -1.26 0.10 11.07
N ASN A 142 -2.01 0.44 10.03
CA ASN A 142 -2.67 1.73 9.96
C ASN A 142 -4.02 1.68 9.26
N VAL A 143 -4.89 2.62 9.63
CA VAL A 143 -6.16 2.88 8.93
C VAL A 143 -6.05 4.25 8.28
N TYR A 144 -5.87 4.27 6.96
CA TYR A 144 -5.80 5.50 6.17
C TYR A 144 -6.78 5.46 5.00
N GLY A 145 -7.50 6.56 4.82
CA GLY A 145 -8.47 6.70 3.73
C GLY A 145 -9.58 5.63 3.81
N SER A 146 -9.60 4.72 2.84
CA SER A 146 -10.64 3.69 2.69
C SER A 146 -10.17 2.27 3.02
N GLY A 147 -9.03 2.08 3.70
CA GLY A 147 -8.53 0.73 3.98
C GLY A 147 -7.64 0.60 5.21
N LEU A 148 -7.55 -0.64 5.67
CA LEU A 148 -6.57 -1.11 6.65
C LEU A 148 -5.32 -1.57 5.89
N SER A 149 -4.13 -1.15 6.32
CA SER A 149 -2.87 -1.59 5.70
C SER A 149 -1.81 -1.99 6.71
N VAL A 150 -0.97 -2.93 6.29
CA VAL A 150 0.28 -3.31 6.96
C VAL A 150 1.46 -2.85 6.11
N ILE A 151 2.42 -2.17 6.75
CA ILE A 151 3.63 -1.64 6.13
C ILE A 151 4.85 -2.12 6.92
N TRP A 152 5.96 -2.40 6.25
CA TRP A 152 7.23 -2.74 6.87
C TRP A 152 8.15 -1.50 6.89
N PRO A 153 8.42 -0.89 8.06
CA PRO A 153 9.04 0.44 8.15
C PRO A 153 10.54 0.49 7.82
N ASN A 154 11.21 -0.66 7.65
CA ASN A 154 12.67 -0.69 7.45
C ASN A 154 13.07 -0.58 5.97
N TRP A 155 12.92 0.60 5.38
CA TRP A 155 13.12 0.81 3.94
C TRP A 155 14.58 0.66 3.46
N SER A 156 15.55 0.84 4.34
CA SER A 156 17.00 0.92 4.02
C SER A 156 17.77 -0.37 4.25
N SER A 157 17.19 -1.40 4.88
CA SER A 157 17.91 -2.66 5.13
C SER A 157 17.98 -3.59 3.90
N ILE A 158 19.09 -4.33 3.80
CA ILE A 158 19.32 -5.39 2.79
C ILE A 158 18.30 -6.54 2.92
N ASN A 159 17.63 -6.65 4.08
CA ASN A 159 16.68 -7.71 4.43
C ASN A 159 15.25 -7.15 4.50
N PHE A 160 14.64 -6.87 3.35
CA PHE A 160 13.24 -6.43 3.27
C PHE A 160 12.35 -7.54 2.70
N PRO A 161 11.03 -7.63 3.02
CA PRO A 161 10.15 -8.62 2.42
C PRO A 161 10.14 -8.52 0.89
N TYR A 162 10.36 -9.65 0.21
CA TYR A 162 10.39 -9.70 -1.25
C TYR A 162 9.77 -10.97 -1.82
N LEU A 163 9.42 -10.88 -3.09
CA LEU A 163 9.03 -11.95 -3.99
C LEU A 163 10.08 -12.07 -5.10
N LEU A 164 10.50 -13.29 -5.42
CA LEU A 164 11.12 -13.59 -6.71
C LEU A 164 10.05 -14.06 -7.69
N TYR A 165 9.77 -13.25 -8.71
CA TYR A 165 8.84 -13.55 -9.80
C TYR A 165 9.65 -13.76 -11.08
N ASN A 166 9.76 -15.03 -11.52
CA ASN A 166 10.59 -15.41 -12.67
C ASN A 166 11.99 -14.77 -12.61
N ASP A 167 12.65 -14.96 -11.47
CA ASP A 167 14.01 -14.49 -11.18
C ASP A 167 14.15 -12.94 -11.06
N LYS A 168 13.07 -12.17 -11.26
CA LYS A 168 13.02 -10.74 -10.91
C LYS A 168 12.69 -10.56 -9.43
N LYS A 169 13.40 -9.68 -8.75
CA LYS A 169 13.16 -9.33 -7.35
C LYS A 169 12.13 -8.21 -7.24
N LEU A 170 11.02 -8.47 -6.55
CA LEU A 170 10.01 -7.48 -6.24
C LEU A 170 9.88 -7.31 -4.73
N ARG A 171 9.98 -6.07 -4.27
CA ARG A 171 9.86 -5.64 -2.89
C ARG A 171 8.38 -5.55 -2.49
N LEU A 172 7.97 -6.08 -1.33
CA LEU A 172 6.60 -5.96 -0.81
C LEU A 172 6.42 -4.62 -0.09
N GLU A 173 5.79 -3.64 -0.73
CA GLU A 173 5.61 -2.30 -0.16
C GLU A 173 4.52 -2.25 0.91
N LYS A 174 3.41 -2.95 0.67
CA LYS A 174 2.21 -2.86 1.49
C LYS A 174 1.34 -4.10 1.33
N LEU A 175 0.69 -4.50 2.42
CA LEU A 175 -0.46 -5.41 2.40
C LEU A 175 -1.70 -4.57 2.74
N THR A 176 -2.72 -4.57 1.89
CA THR A 176 -4.02 -3.94 2.20
C THR A 176 -5.08 -4.98 2.43
N VAL A 177 -6.00 -4.69 3.36
CA VAL A 177 -7.12 -5.55 3.71
C VAL A 177 -8.41 -4.87 3.29
N HIS A 178 -9.15 -5.51 2.40
CA HIS A 178 -10.48 -5.11 1.97
C HIS A 178 -11.50 -6.08 2.53
N PHE A 179 -12.62 -5.55 3.01
CA PHE A 179 -13.69 -6.35 3.60
C PHE A 179 -15.04 -5.64 3.48
N GLY A 180 -16.07 -6.46 3.54
CA GLY A 180 -17.45 -6.08 3.34
C GLY A 180 -18.28 -6.22 4.61
N THR A 181 -19.59 -5.97 4.47
CA THR A 181 -20.56 -6.18 5.56
C THR A 181 -21.04 -7.62 5.65
N ASP A 182 -20.93 -8.40 4.58
CA ASP A 182 -21.38 -9.79 4.50
C ASP A 182 -20.31 -10.71 3.89
N SER A 183 -20.68 -11.97 3.66
CA SER A 183 -19.78 -13.02 3.18
C SER A 183 -19.44 -12.95 1.69
N ARG A 184 -20.06 -12.04 0.92
CA ARG A 184 -19.96 -11.97 -0.55
C ARG A 184 -19.71 -10.57 -1.12
N ASN A 185 -19.61 -9.54 -0.28
CA ASN A 185 -19.54 -8.15 -0.71
C ASN A 185 -18.26 -7.40 -0.29
N GLY A 186 -17.23 -8.11 0.16
CA GLY A 186 -16.00 -7.50 0.65
C GLY A 186 -14.80 -7.58 -0.27
N SER A 187 -14.78 -8.54 -1.21
CA SER A 187 -13.73 -8.58 -2.22
C SER A 187 -13.90 -7.47 -3.24
N LEU A 188 -12.78 -6.98 -3.77
CA LEU A 188 -12.78 -5.99 -4.84
C LEU A 188 -13.05 -6.67 -6.18
N HIS A 189 -12.32 -7.75 -6.45
CA HIS A 189 -12.56 -8.61 -7.60
C HIS A 189 -13.74 -9.54 -7.33
N LYS A 190 -14.34 -10.01 -8.43
CA LYS A 190 -15.34 -11.08 -8.41
C LYS A 190 -14.93 -12.20 -9.36
N VAL A 191 -15.54 -13.37 -9.16
CA VAL A 191 -15.38 -14.52 -10.04
C VAL A 191 -16.76 -14.97 -10.50
N ASN A 192 -17.06 -14.85 -11.79
CA ASN A 192 -18.38 -15.10 -12.37
C ASN A 192 -19.53 -14.38 -11.61
N GLY A 193 -19.30 -13.13 -11.21
CA GLY A 193 -20.28 -12.30 -10.50
C GLY A 193 -20.36 -12.54 -8.99
N GLU A 194 -19.71 -13.58 -8.46
CA GLU A 194 -19.65 -13.87 -7.02
C GLU A 194 -18.46 -13.16 -6.37
N GLY A 195 -18.71 -12.49 -5.25
CA GLY A 195 -17.67 -11.90 -4.40
C GLY A 195 -17.42 -12.74 -3.14
N TYR A 196 -16.42 -12.33 -2.37
CA TYR A 196 -16.01 -12.96 -1.11
C TYR A 196 -16.17 -11.97 0.07
N ALA A 197 -15.96 -12.45 1.29
CA ALA A 197 -16.11 -11.64 2.50
C ALA A 197 -15.05 -10.52 2.61
N GLY A 198 -13.94 -10.68 1.88
CA GLY A 198 -12.85 -9.72 1.79
C GLY A 198 -11.81 -10.11 0.74
N GLU A 199 -10.78 -9.28 0.61
CA GLU A 199 -9.64 -9.48 -0.29
C GLU A 199 -8.38 -8.84 0.31
N LEU A 200 -7.30 -9.61 0.34
CA LEU A 200 -5.96 -9.13 0.68
C LEU A 200 -5.21 -8.77 -0.59
N ASN A 201 -4.59 -7.59 -0.61
CA ASN A 201 -3.74 -7.18 -1.73
C ASN A 201 -2.31 -6.95 -1.27
N PHE A 202 -1.38 -7.72 -1.84
CA PHE A 202 0.06 -7.59 -1.62
C PHE A 202 0.64 -6.74 -2.75
N LEU A 203 0.99 -5.50 -2.43
CA LEU A 203 1.49 -4.52 -3.39
C LEU A 203 3.00 -4.66 -3.47
N HIS A 204 3.49 -5.13 -4.62
CA HIS A 204 4.92 -5.25 -4.86
C HIS A 204 5.42 -4.22 -5.87
N ARG A 205 6.65 -3.79 -5.63
CA ARG A 205 7.44 -3.01 -6.56
C ARG A 205 8.60 -3.81 -7.11
N ASN A 206 8.86 -3.70 -8.39
CA ASN A 206 10.10 -4.17 -8.99
C ASN A 206 11.31 -3.41 -8.39
N ALA A 207 12.27 -4.17 -7.83
CA ALA A 207 13.38 -3.62 -7.06
C ALA A 207 14.39 -2.81 -7.90
N VAL A 208 14.25 -2.78 -9.23
CA VAL A 208 15.03 -1.90 -10.11
C VAL A 208 14.68 -0.42 -9.94
N PHE A 209 13.47 -0.12 -9.48
CA PHE A 209 13.07 1.24 -9.13
C PHE A 209 13.56 1.57 -7.71
N ASN A 210 13.67 2.85 -7.36
CA ASN A 210 14.04 3.25 -5.99
C ASN A 210 12.81 3.38 -5.08
N ASP A 211 11.72 3.92 -5.61
CA ASP A 211 10.48 4.20 -4.88
C ASP A 211 9.23 3.65 -5.59
N PHE A 212 8.14 3.53 -4.82
CA PHE A 212 6.86 3.01 -5.29
C PHE A 212 6.17 3.89 -6.32
N SER A 213 6.35 5.20 -6.22
CA SER A 213 5.71 6.15 -7.13
C SER A 213 6.30 6.04 -8.54
N ASP A 214 7.62 5.94 -8.66
CA ASP A 214 8.33 5.77 -9.92
C ASP A 214 7.99 4.44 -10.59
N ALA A 215 7.93 3.36 -9.81
CA ALA A 215 7.47 2.07 -10.30
C ALA A 215 6.02 2.11 -10.84
N LEU A 216 5.15 2.90 -10.22
CA LEU A 216 3.79 3.12 -10.71
C LEU A 216 3.69 4.06 -11.92
N ARG A 217 4.79 4.70 -12.33
CA ARG A 217 4.90 5.47 -13.58
C ARG A 217 5.67 4.72 -14.67
N SER A 218 6.05 3.46 -14.42
CA SER A 218 6.74 2.57 -15.35
C SER A 218 5.94 2.42 -16.66
N PRO A 219 6.50 2.84 -17.82
CA PRO A 219 5.77 2.83 -19.09
C PRO A 219 5.63 1.43 -19.69
N ASP A 220 6.44 0.47 -19.27
CA ASP A 220 6.44 -0.91 -19.74
C ASP A 220 5.57 -1.85 -18.89
N LEU A 221 4.83 -1.32 -17.89
CA LEU A 221 3.94 -2.07 -17.00
C LEU A 221 4.64 -3.19 -16.22
N GLN A 222 5.97 -3.09 -16.03
CA GLN A 222 6.77 -4.04 -15.27
C GLN A 222 7.26 -3.48 -13.93
N GLY A 223 6.81 -2.27 -13.57
CA GLY A 223 7.16 -1.61 -12.32
C GLY A 223 6.51 -2.23 -11.09
N THR A 224 5.30 -2.79 -11.20
CA THR A 224 4.56 -3.32 -10.05
C THR A 224 3.88 -4.65 -10.34
N LEU A 225 3.66 -5.43 -9.26
CA LEU A 225 2.88 -6.66 -9.27
C LEU A 225 2.02 -6.69 -8.02
N PHE A 226 0.70 -6.70 -8.18
CA PHE A 226 -0.23 -6.81 -7.06
C PHE A 226 -0.76 -8.23 -7.02
N ILE A 227 -0.64 -8.88 -5.86
CA ILE A 227 -1.21 -10.21 -5.64
C ILE A 227 -2.49 -10.07 -4.82
N ALA A 228 -3.62 -10.52 -5.37
CA ALA A 228 -4.90 -10.54 -4.68
C ALA A 228 -5.20 -11.93 -4.12
N VAL A 229 -5.66 -12.01 -2.88
CA VAL A 229 -6.10 -13.23 -2.21
C VAL A 229 -7.49 -13.03 -1.62
N PHE A 230 -8.46 -13.82 -2.05
CA PHE A 230 -9.82 -13.76 -1.52
C PHE A 230 -9.91 -14.29 -0.09
N LEU A 231 -10.75 -13.65 0.74
CA LEU A 231 -11.10 -14.08 2.10
C LEU A 231 -12.48 -14.71 2.10
N GLN A 232 -12.54 -16.03 2.24
CA GLN A 232 -13.77 -16.80 2.36
C GLN A 232 -14.17 -16.91 3.84
N GLU A 233 -15.40 -16.51 4.17
CA GLU A 233 -15.93 -16.70 5.53
C GLU A 233 -16.05 -18.19 5.89
N SER A 234 -15.65 -18.54 7.11
CA SER A 234 -15.71 -19.88 7.69
C SER A 234 -15.99 -19.83 9.20
N GLU A 235 -16.13 -21.00 9.84
CA GLU A 235 -16.32 -21.08 11.29
C GLU A 235 -15.01 -20.97 12.09
N GLN A 236 -13.86 -21.32 11.49
CA GLN A 236 -12.58 -21.43 12.19
C GLN A 236 -11.74 -20.16 12.02
N ASP A 237 -11.12 -19.72 13.11
CA ASP A 237 -10.17 -18.61 13.10
C ASP A 237 -8.97 -18.98 12.20
N ASN A 238 -8.54 -18.04 11.37
CA ASN A 238 -7.29 -18.16 10.62
C ASN A 238 -6.14 -17.68 11.51
N GLU A 239 -5.36 -18.63 12.02
CA GLU A 239 -4.24 -18.36 12.93
C GLU A 239 -3.15 -17.46 12.35
N VAL A 240 -3.01 -17.43 11.01
CA VAL A 240 -2.04 -16.55 10.34
C VAL A 240 -2.49 -15.09 10.41
N LEU A 241 -3.81 -14.84 10.44
CA LEU A 241 -4.38 -13.49 10.57
C LEU A 241 -4.49 -13.02 12.03
N SER A 242 -4.46 -13.90 13.03
CA SER A 242 -4.61 -13.54 14.44
C SER A 242 -3.72 -12.38 14.89
N PRO A 243 -2.40 -12.34 14.56
CA PRO A 243 -1.54 -11.18 14.87
C PRO A 243 -2.09 -9.82 14.43
N LEU A 244 -2.77 -9.78 13.28
CA LEU A 244 -3.40 -8.57 12.74
C LEU A 244 -4.76 -8.30 13.40
N ILE A 245 -5.54 -9.35 13.67
CA ILE A 245 -6.88 -9.21 14.25
C ILE A 245 -6.81 -8.73 15.71
N ASP A 246 -5.87 -9.27 16.49
CA ASP A 246 -5.77 -9.03 17.94
C ASP A 246 -5.44 -7.58 18.31
N VAL A 247 -4.89 -6.82 17.36
CA VAL A 247 -4.39 -5.45 17.55
C VAL A 247 -5.29 -4.40 16.90
N LEU A 248 -6.36 -4.79 16.20
CA LEU A 248 -7.27 -3.88 15.49
C LEU A 248 -7.87 -2.80 16.39
N SER A 249 -8.12 -3.11 17.68
CA SER A 249 -8.66 -2.12 18.62
C SER A 249 -7.74 -0.92 18.83
N GLN A 250 -6.43 -1.07 18.58
CA GLN A 250 -5.46 0.02 18.67
C GLN A 250 -5.55 1.00 17.50
N VAL A 251 -6.15 0.59 16.37
CA VAL A 251 -6.25 1.39 15.14
C VAL A 251 -7.69 1.58 14.66
N THR A 252 -8.63 1.74 15.60
CA THR A 252 -10.07 1.72 15.28
C THR A 252 -10.51 2.81 14.31
N TYR A 253 -9.89 3.99 14.34
CA TYR A 253 -10.33 5.18 13.60
C TYR A 253 -9.36 5.54 12.47
N ALA A 254 -9.81 6.32 11.49
CA ALA A 254 -8.91 6.81 10.46
C ALA A 254 -7.78 7.68 11.02
N ASP A 255 -6.65 7.63 10.32
CA ASP A 255 -5.39 8.27 10.63
C ASP A 255 -4.80 7.81 11.97
N THR A 256 -5.11 6.58 12.38
CA THR A 256 -4.45 5.91 13.50
C THR A 256 -3.49 4.84 13.00
N GLU A 257 -2.42 4.67 13.76
CA GLU A 257 -1.37 3.70 13.47
C GLU A 257 -0.89 3.01 14.75
N CYS A 258 -0.39 1.80 14.60
CA CYS A 258 0.17 1.00 15.68
C CYS A 258 1.41 0.27 15.17
N LEU A 259 2.56 0.57 15.78
CA LEU A 259 3.81 -0.13 15.53
C LEU A 259 3.88 -1.39 16.39
N LEU A 260 4.06 -2.54 15.76
CA LEU A 260 4.01 -3.82 16.43
C LEU A 260 5.34 -4.53 16.34
N SER A 261 5.78 -5.03 17.49
CA SER A 261 7.05 -5.74 17.67
C SER A 261 6.85 -7.26 17.80
N GLN A 262 6.00 -7.85 16.94
CA GLN A 262 5.69 -9.29 16.94
C GLN A 262 5.86 -9.90 15.55
N THR A 263 6.17 -11.18 15.51
CA THR A 263 6.31 -11.93 14.25
C THR A 263 4.98 -12.04 13.52
N PHE A 264 4.96 -11.60 12.25
CA PHE A 264 3.84 -11.76 11.33
C PHE A 264 4.37 -12.20 9.96
N ASP A 265 4.33 -13.50 9.70
CA ASP A 265 4.75 -14.06 8.42
C ASP A 265 3.58 -14.05 7.43
N ALA A 266 3.47 -12.94 6.71
CA ALA A 266 2.41 -12.74 5.72
C ALA A 266 2.54 -13.68 4.50
N SER A 267 3.66 -14.38 4.31
CA SER A 267 3.82 -15.30 3.16
C SER A 267 2.89 -16.52 3.28
N ARG A 268 2.53 -16.88 4.50
CA ARG A 268 1.58 -17.96 4.81
C ARG A 268 0.13 -17.63 4.42
N LEU A 269 -0.17 -16.39 4.06
CA LEU A 269 -1.47 -15.96 3.54
C LEU A 269 -1.61 -16.14 2.03
N LEU A 270 -0.58 -16.66 1.34
CA LEU A 270 -0.58 -16.85 -0.11
C LEU A 270 -0.91 -18.30 -0.48
N PRO A 271 -2.10 -18.60 -1.02
CA PRO A 271 -2.55 -19.96 -1.33
C PRO A 271 -2.08 -20.40 -2.73
N LEU A 272 -0.77 -20.31 -2.98
CA LEU A 272 -0.15 -20.53 -4.29
C LEU A 272 0.56 -21.88 -4.40
N GLN A 273 0.15 -22.90 -3.62
CA GLN A 273 0.79 -24.22 -3.65
C GLN A 273 0.76 -24.86 -5.05
N ASN A 274 -0.33 -24.65 -5.80
CA ASN A 274 -0.50 -25.15 -7.16
C ASN A 274 -0.19 -24.11 -8.25
N ASN A 275 0.21 -22.88 -7.87
CA ASN A 275 0.32 -21.74 -8.78
C ASN A 275 -0.95 -21.47 -9.61
N ASP A 276 -2.15 -21.75 -9.06
CA ASP A 276 -3.42 -21.45 -9.71
C ASP A 276 -3.79 -19.97 -9.51
N PHE A 277 -3.71 -19.18 -10.57
CA PHE A 277 -4.03 -17.75 -10.56
C PHE A 277 -4.51 -17.27 -11.93
N TRP A 278 -5.20 -16.15 -11.91
CA TRP A 278 -5.42 -15.31 -13.09
C TRP A 278 -4.42 -14.16 -13.10
N ILE A 279 -4.04 -13.69 -14.29
CA ILE A 279 -3.14 -12.56 -14.47
C ILE A 279 -3.67 -11.61 -15.54
N TYR A 280 -3.63 -10.31 -15.27
CA TYR A 280 -4.07 -9.28 -16.21
C TYR A 280 -3.42 -7.92 -15.90
N PHE A 281 -3.44 -6.99 -16.86
CA PHE A 281 -3.02 -5.61 -16.65
C PHE A 281 -4.21 -4.73 -16.31
N GLY A 282 -4.05 -3.90 -15.28
CA GLY A 282 -5.12 -3.13 -14.69
C GLY A 282 -4.63 -1.86 -14.01
N SER A 283 -5.43 -1.37 -13.07
CA SER A 283 -5.12 -0.18 -12.29
C SER A 283 -4.94 -0.44 -10.80
N GLU A 284 -4.45 0.56 -10.07
CA GLU A 284 -4.64 0.59 -8.62
C GLU A 284 -6.15 0.51 -8.29
N PRO A 285 -6.56 -0.19 -7.21
CA PRO A 285 -7.96 -0.36 -6.82
C PRO A 285 -8.52 0.84 -6.04
N VAL A 286 -7.65 1.79 -5.71
CA VAL A 286 -7.93 3.03 -4.98
C VAL A 286 -7.27 4.19 -5.72
N ASN A 287 -7.76 5.40 -5.48
CA ASN A 287 -7.22 6.63 -6.07
C ASN A 287 -5.69 6.70 -5.86
N PRO A 288 -4.88 7.04 -6.89
CA PRO A 288 -5.24 7.67 -8.17
C PRO A 288 -5.65 6.74 -9.32
N PHE A 289 -5.85 5.44 -9.10
CA PHE A 289 -6.25 4.48 -10.14
C PHE A 289 -5.30 4.46 -11.36
N ARG A 290 -3.99 4.56 -11.14
CA ARG A 290 -2.98 4.49 -12.22
C ARG A 290 -3.01 3.13 -12.89
N GLU A 291 -2.97 3.11 -14.21
CA GLU A 291 -3.13 1.90 -15.04
C GLU A 291 -1.80 1.22 -15.34
N THR A 292 -1.03 1.00 -14.29
CA THR A 292 0.35 0.51 -14.36
C THR A 292 0.56 -0.78 -13.56
N VAL A 293 -0.55 -1.43 -13.19
CA VAL A 293 -0.55 -2.56 -12.27
C VAL A 293 -0.69 -3.87 -13.04
N LYS A 294 0.26 -4.78 -12.84
CA LYS A 294 0.06 -6.19 -13.17
C LYS A 294 -0.62 -6.87 -11.99
N TRP A 295 -1.82 -7.40 -12.21
CA TRP A 295 -2.57 -8.13 -11.20
C TRP A 295 -2.34 -9.63 -11.35
N LEU A 296 -2.05 -10.30 -10.24
CA LEU A 296 -2.08 -11.75 -10.09
C LEU A 296 -3.16 -12.06 -9.04
N VAL A 297 -4.27 -12.65 -9.47
CA VAL A 297 -5.40 -12.97 -8.58
C VAL A 297 -5.38 -14.47 -8.29
N CYS A 298 -5.13 -14.85 -7.04
CA CYS A 298 -5.11 -16.24 -6.63
C CYS A 298 -6.48 -16.89 -6.83
N ARG A 299 -6.52 -18.09 -7.41
CA ARG A 299 -7.77 -18.83 -7.60
C ARG A 299 -8.34 -19.33 -6.28
N THR A 300 -7.47 -19.88 -5.44
CA THR A 300 -7.84 -20.44 -4.14
C THR A 300 -8.01 -19.30 -3.13
N PRO A 301 -9.16 -19.17 -2.45
CA PRO A 301 -9.29 -18.25 -1.32
C PRO A 301 -8.57 -18.80 -0.08
N ILE A 302 -8.24 -17.93 0.87
CA ILE A 302 -7.97 -18.34 2.25
C ILE A 302 -9.21 -18.14 3.10
N THR A 303 -9.29 -18.84 4.24
CA THR A 303 -10.44 -18.70 5.15
C THR A 303 -10.21 -17.60 6.18
N ILE A 304 -11.29 -17.03 6.71
CA ILE A 304 -11.33 -16.14 7.87
C ILE A 304 -12.63 -16.42 8.64
N SER A 305 -12.62 -16.36 9.98
CA SER A 305 -13.84 -16.63 10.73
C SER A 305 -14.83 -15.46 10.73
N SER A 306 -16.11 -15.74 10.95
CA SER A 306 -17.11 -14.68 11.21
C SER A 306 -16.71 -13.78 12.38
N LYS A 307 -16.08 -14.36 13.41
CA LYS A 307 -15.57 -13.64 14.57
C LYS A 307 -14.44 -12.68 14.19
N GLN A 308 -13.46 -13.11 13.40
CA GLN A 308 -12.37 -12.26 12.92
C GLN A 308 -12.89 -11.16 11.99
N LEU A 309 -13.80 -11.49 11.06
CA LEU A 309 -14.49 -10.51 10.22
C LEU A 309 -15.25 -9.46 11.04
N SER A 310 -15.90 -9.87 12.14
CA SER A 310 -16.59 -8.93 13.02
C SER A 310 -15.64 -7.91 13.66
N GLN A 311 -14.36 -8.24 13.88
CA GLN A 311 -13.39 -7.28 14.40
C GLN A 311 -12.98 -6.26 13.32
N LEU A 312 -12.75 -6.71 12.09
CA LEU A 312 -12.49 -5.82 10.95
C LEU A 312 -13.64 -4.83 10.75
N ARG A 313 -14.88 -5.30 10.82
CA ARG A 313 -16.11 -4.49 10.67
C ARG A 313 -16.33 -3.45 11.79
N LYS A 314 -15.52 -3.46 12.86
CA LYS A 314 -15.54 -2.40 13.90
C LYS A 314 -14.72 -1.16 13.52
N LEU A 315 -13.83 -1.27 12.54
CA LEU A 315 -13.00 -0.16 12.08
C LEU A 315 -13.87 0.96 11.47
N LYS A 316 -13.37 2.18 11.59
CA LYS A 316 -14.07 3.41 11.20
C LYS A 316 -13.29 4.16 10.11
N LYS A 317 -14.03 4.69 9.15
CA LYS A 317 -13.49 5.49 8.03
C LYS A 317 -13.18 6.93 8.42
N ASN A 318 -13.84 7.44 9.46
CA ASN A 318 -13.69 8.78 9.98
C ASN A 318 -12.71 8.82 11.16
N ARG A 319 -12.23 10.03 11.50
CA ARG A 319 -11.35 10.23 12.65
C ARG A 319 -12.13 10.13 13.95
N ARG A 320 -11.42 9.88 15.05
CA ARG A 320 -12.01 9.87 16.39
C ARG A 320 -12.60 11.25 16.70
N GLY A 321 -13.87 11.29 17.08
CA GLY A 321 -14.62 12.51 17.40
C GLY A 321 -15.52 13.01 16.27
N ASP A 322 -15.34 12.52 15.05
CA ASP A 322 -16.28 12.73 13.94
C ASP A 322 -17.45 11.73 14.03
N GLN A 323 -18.47 11.90 13.19
CA GLN A 323 -19.58 10.95 13.09
C GLN A 323 -19.10 9.59 12.59
N ASP A 324 -19.30 8.56 13.41
CA ASP A 324 -18.92 7.18 13.11
C ASP A 324 -19.51 6.66 11.79
N GLU A 325 -18.62 6.32 10.87
CA GLU A 325 -18.90 5.60 9.63
C GLU A 325 -18.05 4.34 9.57
N SER A 326 -18.67 3.19 9.29
CA SER A 326 -17.96 1.92 9.15
C SER A 326 -16.97 1.95 7.98
N LEU A 327 -15.77 1.44 8.21
CA LEU A 327 -14.79 1.20 7.16
C LEU A 327 -15.25 -0.02 6.35
N ILE A 328 -15.75 0.21 5.12
CA ILE A 328 -16.18 -0.86 4.21
C ILE A 328 -15.55 -0.60 2.85
N SER A 329 -15.00 -1.65 2.23
CA SER A 329 -14.41 -1.56 0.90
C SER A 329 -15.47 -1.67 -0.18
N ASN A 330 -15.87 -0.53 -0.75
CA ASN A 330 -16.84 -0.45 -1.85
C ASN A 330 -16.19 0.16 -3.09
N SER A 331 -15.31 -0.58 -3.78
CA SER A 331 -14.84 -0.17 -5.11
C SER A 331 -15.73 -0.81 -6.19
N PRO A 332 -16.32 -0.01 -7.11
CA PRO A 332 -17.16 -0.55 -8.16
C PRO A 332 -16.34 -1.38 -9.16
N LEU A 333 -16.93 -2.47 -9.64
CA LEU A 333 -16.36 -3.26 -10.73
C LEU A 333 -16.23 -2.42 -12.00
N GLN A 334 -15.11 -2.61 -12.69
CA GLN A 334 -14.77 -1.90 -13.91
C GLN A 334 -15.00 -2.80 -15.12
N MET A 335 -15.32 -2.20 -16.25
CA MET A 335 -15.54 -2.95 -17.50
C MET A 335 -14.26 -3.64 -17.94
N LEU A 336 -14.37 -4.89 -18.38
CA LEU A 336 -13.21 -5.63 -18.90
C LEU A 336 -12.65 -5.01 -20.20
N LEU A 337 -13.54 -4.46 -21.03
CA LEU A 337 -13.22 -3.89 -22.35
C LEU A 337 -12.52 -4.94 -23.23
N ASN A 338 -11.41 -4.58 -23.87
CA ASN A 338 -10.68 -5.45 -24.80
C ASN A 338 -9.61 -6.31 -24.09
N ARG A 339 -9.58 -6.34 -22.76
CA ARG A 339 -8.60 -7.13 -22.00
C ARG A 339 -8.93 -8.62 -22.07
N THR A 340 -7.90 -9.41 -22.33
CA THR A 340 -7.94 -10.85 -22.07
C THR A 340 -7.33 -11.12 -20.71
N ILE A 341 -8.01 -11.91 -19.90
CA ILE A 341 -7.48 -12.39 -18.61
C ILE A 341 -6.76 -13.71 -18.91
N GLN A 342 -5.50 -13.85 -18.51
CA GLN A 342 -4.79 -15.11 -18.67
C GLN A 342 -4.94 -15.96 -17.41
N SER A 343 -5.03 -17.28 -17.54
CA SER A 343 -5.06 -18.21 -16.41
C SER A 343 -3.88 -19.18 -16.47
N SER A 344 -3.32 -19.50 -15.29
CA SER A 344 -2.28 -20.54 -15.14
C SER A 344 -2.84 -21.96 -15.09
N PHE A 345 -4.15 -22.11 -15.16
CA PHE A 345 -4.86 -23.38 -15.13
C PHE A 345 -5.94 -23.41 -16.20
N VAL A 346 -6.32 -24.60 -16.62
CA VAL A 346 -7.47 -24.78 -17.51
C VAL A 346 -8.75 -24.61 -16.70
N TRP A 347 -9.51 -23.56 -17.01
CA TRP A 347 -10.78 -23.30 -16.35
C TRP A 347 -11.91 -24.11 -17.00
N ASN A 348 -12.04 -25.36 -16.53
CA ASN A 348 -13.06 -26.31 -16.96
C ASN A 348 -14.46 -26.04 -16.42
#